data_AF-A0AAU2H454-F1
#
_entry.id   AF-A0AAU2H454-F1
#
_cell.length_a   1.000
_cell.length_b   1.000
_cell.length_c   1.000
_cell.angle_alpha   90.00
_cell.angle_beta   90.00
_cell.angle_gamma   90.00
#
_symmetry.space_group_name_H-M   'P 1'
#
loop_
_entity.id
_entity.type
_entity.pdbx_description
1 polymer ?
#
loop_
_entity_poly.entity_id
_entity_poly.type
_entity_poly.pdbx_seq_one_letter_code
_entity_poly.pdbx_strand_id
1 'polypeptide(L)'
;MGEAVEAVHYVVPQGDGWPEGHRADRAHEVDMAVQLVMASGAALVLSWSMNGVDEGLEIQLRTSGEPDAQLPGDVIDVSSHVDWGRFLGESIVSVSPAWHIPNEGSSEMPWAFRFEFFNRSSLVVALGEAEGAGFTYMPDALVVIFDKNLAVGYQIPASATSSYG
;
A
#
# COMPACT_ATOMS: atom_id res chain seq x y z
N MET A 1 10.99 -15.42 -12.82
CA MET A 1 10.13 -15.42 -11.63
C MET A 1 10.43 -14.15 -10.87
N GLY A 2 9.42 -13.47 -10.33
CA GLY A 2 9.62 -12.29 -9.48
C GLY A 2 10.38 -12.65 -8.19
N GLU A 3 11.00 -11.67 -7.57
CA GLU A 3 11.69 -11.87 -6.29
C GLU A 3 10.68 -12.05 -5.15
N ALA A 4 11.06 -12.85 -4.16
CA ALA A 4 10.24 -13.09 -2.98
C ALA A 4 10.29 -11.90 -2.03
N VAL A 5 9.17 -11.55 -1.41
CA VAL A 5 9.12 -10.55 -0.33
C VAL A 5 9.74 -11.16 0.93
N GLU A 6 10.82 -10.57 1.43
CA GLU A 6 11.54 -11.03 2.62
C GLU A 6 11.09 -10.27 3.88
N ALA A 7 10.83 -8.97 3.75
CA ALA A 7 10.40 -8.13 4.87
C ALA A 7 9.38 -7.09 4.42
N VAL A 8 8.61 -6.60 5.37
CA VAL A 8 7.65 -5.52 5.16
C VAL A 8 7.80 -4.47 6.23
N HIS A 9 7.93 -3.22 5.80
CA HIS A 9 8.04 -2.09 6.70
C HIS A 9 6.93 -1.08 6.45
N TYR A 10 6.49 -0.43 7.53
CA TYR A 10 5.69 0.79 7.47
C TYR A 10 6.55 1.98 7.80
N VAL A 11 6.25 3.11 7.17
CA VAL A 11 6.84 4.40 7.49
C VAL A 11 5.77 5.23 8.17
N VAL A 12 6.12 5.73 9.36
CA VAL A 12 5.27 6.56 10.22
C VAL A 12 5.97 7.89 10.51
N PRO A 13 5.26 8.93 11.00
CA PRO A 13 5.89 10.19 11.39
C PRO A 13 6.98 9.99 12.45
N GLN A 14 7.99 10.86 12.44
CA GLN A 14 9.12 10.75 13.37
C GLN A 14 8.70 10.86 14.84
N GLY A 15 9.19 9.94 15.66
CA GLY A 15 8.88 9.87 17.09
C GLY A 15 7.56 9.18 17.42
N ASP A 16 6.80 8.77 16.40
CA ASP A 16 5.61 7.95 16.56
C ASP A 16 5.93 6.46 16.40
N GLY A 17 5.20 5.62 17.14
CA GLY A 17 5.11 4.20 16.86
C GLY A 17 3.90 3.93 15.96
N TRP A 18 3.88 2.80 15.26
CA TRP A 18 2.66 2.32 14.62
C TRP A 18 1.75 1.74 15.72
N PRO A 19 0.61 2.38 16.05
CA PRO A 19 -0.16 2.05 17.25
C PRO A 19 -0.99 0.76 17.11
N GLU A 20 -0.60 -0.15 16.21
CA GLU A 20 -1.46 -1.20 15.67
C GLU A 20 -2.76 -0.59 15.13
N GLY A 21 -2.67 0.25 14.07
CA GLY A 21 -3.82 0.67 13.24
C GLY A 21 -4.48 -0.50 12.49
N HIS A 22 -4.49 -1.67 13.13
CA HIS A 22 -5.02 -2.94 12.68
C HIS A 22 -6.49 -3.03 13.05
N ARG A 23 -7.30 -3.34 12.05
CA ARG A 23 -8.69 -3.72 12.25
C ARG A 23 -8.83 -5.23 12.27
N ALA A 24 -9.80 -5.70 13.05
CA ALA A 24 -10.15 -7.12 13.14
C ALA A 24 -10.51 -7.78 11.80
N ASP A 25 -10.79 -6.99 10.76
CA ASP A 25 -11.12 -7.42 9.41
C ASP A 25 -9.90 -7.51 8.47
N ARG A 26 -8.68 -7.52 9.03
CA ARG A 26 -7.41 -7.67 8.30
C ARG A 26 -7.14 -6.51 7.35
N ALA A 27 -7.15 -5.32 7.92
CA ALA A 27 -6.68 -4.12 7.25
C ALA A 27 -5.84 -3.28 8.21
N HIS A 28 -4.79 -2.66 7.68
CA HIS A 28 -3.88 -1.80 8.43
C HIS A 28 -3.92 -0.38 7.88
N GLU A 29 -4.06 0.62 8.75
CA GLU A 29 -3.78 2.01 8.42
C GLU A 29 -2.28 2.29 8.49
N VAL A 30 -1.78 3.08 7.54
CA VAL A 30 -0.38 3.45 7.41
C VAL A 30 -0.28 4.92 7.03
N ASP A 31 0.48 5.70 7.79
CA ASP A 31 0.50 7.16 7.66
C ASP A 31 1.26 7.65 6.42
N MET A 32 2.41 7.03 6.11
CA MET A 32 3.32 7.59 5.10
C MET A 32 3.60 6.64 3.95
N ALA A 33 4.12 5.45 4.24
CA ALA A 33 4.53 4.53 3.19
C ALA A 33 4.51 3.06 3.62
N VAL A 34 4.32 2.19 2.65
CA VAL A 34 4.47 0.74 2.75
C VAL A 34 5.68 0.31 1.93
N GLN A 35 6.60 -0.44 2.53
CA GLN A 35 7.77 -0.98 1.85
C GLN A 35 7.70 -2.50 1.83
N LEU A 36 7.69 -3.10 0.63
CA LEU A 36 7.86 -4.53 0.42
C LEU A 36 9.32 -4.78 0.05
N VAL A 37 10.11 -5.29 0.98
CA VAL A 37 11.53 -5.58 0.78
C VAL A 37 11.67 -6.97 0.17
N MET A 38 12.36 -7.04 -0.96
CA MET A 38 12.64 -8.27 -1.69
C MET A 38 13.89 -8.96 -1.16
N ALA A 39 14.00 -10.26 -1.40
CA ALA A 39 15.16 -11.07 -0.98
C ALA A 39 16.53 -10.61 -1.56
N SER A 40 16.53 -9.75 -2.58
CA SER A 40 17.75 -9.13 -3.11
C SER A 40 18.20 -7.88 -2.34
N GLY A 41 17.37 -7.40 -1.41
CA GLY A 41 17.48 -6.08 -0.78
C GLY A 41 16.89 -4.93 -1.61
N ALA A 42 16.30 -5.20 -2.78
CA ALA A 42 15.45 -4.23 -3.46
C ALA A 42 14.15 -4.00 -2.65
N ALA A 43 13.48 -2.85 -2.83
CA ALA A 43 12.22 -2.58 -2.15
C ALA A 43 11.19 -1.94 -3.09
N LEU A 44 9.95 -2.41 -3.06
CA LEU A 44 8.81 -1.68 -3.62
C LEU A 44 8.25 -0.77 -2.55
N VAL A 45 8.31 0.53 -2.79
CA VAL A 45 7.82 1.57 -1.89
C VAL A 45 6.51 2.12 -2.45
N LEU A 46 5.48 2.13 -1.61
CA LEU A 46 4.19 2.75 -1.91
C LEU A 46 3.98 3.91 -0.96
N SER A 47 3.72 5.10 -1.47
CA SER A 47 3.47 6.30 -0.69
C SER A 47 2.41 7.15 -1.37
N TRP A 48 1.59 7.85 -0.59
CA TRP A 48 0.78 8.90 -1.18
C TRP A 48 1.70 10.02 -1.72
N SER A 49 1.26 10.68 -2.78
CA SER A 49 2.01 11.73 -3.45
C SER A 49 1.05 12.82 -3.90
N MET A 50 1.44 14.07 -3.67
CA MET A 50 0.69 15.25 -4.08
C MET A 50 1.58 16.13 -4.93
N ASN A 51 1.30 16.21 -6.23
CA ASN A 51 2.02 17.07 -7.16
C ASN A 51 1.08 18.18 -7.66
N GLY A 52 1.06 19.30 -6.93
CA GLY A 52 0.13 20.40 -7.21
C GLY A 52 -1.31 20.02 -6.86
N VAL A 53 -2.15 19.81 -7.87
CA VAL A 53 -3.56 19.38 -7.71
C VAL A 53 -3.75 17.89 -7.99
N ASP A 54 -2.71 17.20 -8.44
CA ASP A 54 -2.76 15.78 -8.73
C ASP A 54 -2.34 14.99 -7.49
N GLU A 55 -3.32 14.36 -6.86
CA GLU A 55 -3.15 13.43 -5.75
C GLU A 55 -3.24 11.98 -6.24
N GLY A 56 -2.39 11.13 -5.69
CA GLY A 56 -2.36 9.72 -6.07
C GLY A 56 -1.45 8.87 -5.19
N LEU A 57 -1.55 7.57 -5.41
CA LEU A 57 -0.65 6.58 -4.85
C LEU A 57 0.53 6.40 -5.81
N GLU A 58 1.72 6.67 -5.31
CA GLU A 58 2.97 6.45 -6.04
C GLU A 58 3.54 5.07 -5.69
N ILE A 59 4.15 4.41 -6.69
CA ILE A 59 4.88 3.16 -6.52
C ILE A 59 6.29 3.32 -7.09
N GLN A 60 7.30 3.05 -6.28
CA GLN A 60 8.70 3.15 -6.66
C GLN A 60 9.44 1.83 -6.39
N LEU A 61 10.20 1.35 -7.37
CA LEU A 61 11.17 0.28 -7.16
C LEU A 61 12.52 0.87 -6.78
N ARG A 62 12.99 0.54 -5.60
CA ARG A 62 14.34 0.86 -5.12
C ARG A 62 15.25 -0.33 -5.27
N THR A 63 16.46 -0.09 -5.72
CA THR A 63 17.46 -1.14 -5.91
C THR A 63 18.35 -1.30 -4.67
N SER A 64 18.86 -2.50 -4.50
CA SER A 64 19.78 -2.83 -3.40
C SER A 64 21.01 -1.92 -3.43
N GLY A 65 21.30 -1.24 -2.32
CA GLY A 65 22.44 -0.33 -2.19
C GLY A 65 22.17 1.12 -2.60
N GLU A 66 20.98 1.46 -3.10
CA GLU A 66 20.57 2.85 -3.17
C GLU A 66 20.35 3.38 -1.74
N PRO A 67 20.89 4.56 -1.40
CA PRO A 67 20.61 5.17 -0.11
C PRO A 67 19.10 5.26 0.08
N ASP A 68 18.63 5.12 1.32
CA ASP A 68 17.28 5.55 1.66
C ASP A 68 17.12 6.96 1.12
N ALA A 69 16.36 7.10 0.03
CA ALA A 69 15.63 8.32 -0.21
C ALA A 69 14.82 8.46 1.07
N GLN A 70 15.33 9.28 1.99
CA GLN A 70 14.84 9.39 3.35
C GLN A 70 13.39 9.83 3.25
N LEU A 71 12.48 8.87 3.22
CA LEU A 71 11.09 9.13 3.53
C LEU A 71 11.14 9.78 4.92
N PRO A 72 10.57 10.97 5.09
CA PRO A 72 10.71 11.72 6.33
C PRO A 72 9.87 11.03 7.42
N GLY A 73 10.36 9.96 8.01
CA GLY A 73 9.63 9.13 8.95
C GLY A 73 10.48 8.01 9.55
N ASP A 74 9.94 7.39 10.60
CA ASP A 74 10.52 6.21 11.23
C ASP A 74 10.05 4.94 10.53
N VAL A 75 10.98 4.00 10.33
CA VAL A 75 10.71 2.72 9.67
C VAL A 75 10.41 1.66 10.73
N ILE A 76 9.25 1.03 10.62
CA ILE A 76 8.77 0.00 11.54
C ILE A 76 8.64 -1.32 10.80
N ASP A 77 9.34 -2.34 11.30
CA ASP A 77 9.24 -3.69 10.78
C ASP A 77 7.95 -4.37 11.26
N VAL A 78 7.06 -4.68 10.32
CA VAL A 78 5.78 -5.35 10.56
C VAL A 78 5.75 -6.77 10.00
N SER A 79 6.90 -7.31 9.57
CA SER A 79 7.02 -8.65 9.00
C SER A 79 6.54 -9.74 9.95
N SER A 80 6.68 -9.52 11.26
CA SER A 80 6.22 -10.50 12.26
C SER A 80 4.70 -10.51 12.47
N HIS A 81 3.95 -9.57 11.89
CA HIS A 81 2.50 -9.52 12.03
C HIS A 81 1.81 -10.66 11.28
N VAL A 82 0.78 -11.26 11.90
CA VAL A 82 0.13 -12.49 11.40
C VAL A 82 -0.45 -12.35 9.99
N ASP A 83 -0.97 -11.16 9.65
CA ASP A 83 -1.57 -10.91 8.33
C ASP A 83 -0.54 -10.92 7.19
N TRP A 84 0.73 -10.62 7.48
CA TRP A 84 1.83 -10.67 6.50
C TRP A 84 2.33 -12.09 6.25
N GLY A 85 2.06 -13.04 7.15
CA GLY A 85 2.68 -14.36 7.14
C GLY A 85 2.49 -15.18 5.85
N ARG A 86 1.40 -14.97 5.10
CA ARG A 86 1.15 -15.66 3.82
C ARG A 86 1.76 -14.97 2.58
N PHE A 87 2.33 -13.78 2.75
CA PHE A 87 2.94 -12.98 1.68
C PHE A 87 4.47 -12.99 1.77
N LEU A 88 5.01 -13.21 2.97
CA LEU A 88 6.44 -13.38 3.18
C LEU A 88 6.94 -14.69 2.57
N GLY A 89 8.11 -14.63 1.95
CA GLY A 89 8.71 -15.72 1.17
C GLY A 89 8.08 -15.93 -0.21
N GLU A 90 7.03 -15.20 -0.56
CA GLU A 90 6.30 -15.35 -1.81
C GLU A 90 6.68 -14.28 -2.83
N SER A 91 6.75 -14.67 -4.10
CA SER A 91 7.03 -13.75 -5.20
C SER A 91 5.78 -13.00 -5.64
N ILE A 92 5.92 -11.70 -5.85
CA ILE A 92 4.91 -10.90 -6.56
C ILE A 92 4.93 -11.31 -8.05
N VAL A 93 3.78 -11.71 -8.56
CA VAL A 93 3.61 -12.14 -9.96
C VAL A 93 2.87 -11.11 -10.81
N SER A 94 2.10 -10.21 -10.18
CA SER A 94 1.40 -9.13 -10.86
C SER A 94 1.19 -7.94 -9.91
N VAL A 95 1.22 -6.74 -10.49
CA VAL A 95 0.83 -5.47 -9.84
C VAL A 95 -0.16 -4.78 -10.76
N SER A 96 -1.35 -4.48 -10.25
CA SER A 96 -2.45 -3.89 -11.03
C SER A 96 -2.95 -2.61 -10.37
N PRO A 97 -2.83 -1.44 -11.03
CA PRO A 97 -3.39 -0.19 -10.51
C PRO A 97 -4.91 -0.12 -10.68
N ALA A 98 -5.59 0.49 -9.71
CA ALA A 98 -6.90 1.08 -9.87
C ALA A 98 -6.74 2.61 -10.01
N TRP A 99 -7.42 3.19 -11.01
CA TRP A 99 -7.23 4.58 -11.43
C TRP A 99 -8.40 5.45 -11.01
N HIS A 100 -8.12 6.72 -10.71
CA HIS A 100 -9.13 7.75 -10.50
C HIS A 100 -8.79 9.03 -11.24
N ILE A 101 -9.77 9.92 -11.34
CA ILE A 101 -9.56 11.29 -11.78
C ILE A 101 -9.81 12.17 -10.54
N PRO A 102 -8.76 12.70 -9.87
CA PRO A 102 -8.93 13.39 -8.60
C PRO A 102 -9.84 14.62 -8.71
N ASN A 103 -9.67 15.38 -9.80
CA ASN A 103 -10.39 16.62 -10.06
C ASN A 103 -10.73 16.75 -11.55
N GLU A 104 -11.78 17.53 -11.87
CA GLU A 104 -12.12 17.83 -13.26
C GLU A 104 -10.92 18.51 -13.97
N GLY A 105 -10.42 17.87 -15.03
CA GLY A 105 -9.27 18.34 -15.79
C GLY A 105 -7.90 17.83 -15.31
N SER A 106 -7.84 17.04 -14.23
CA SER A 106 -6.63 16.31 -13.82
C SER A 106 -6.38 15.08 -14.68
N SER A 107 -5.13 14.60 -14.66
CA SER A 107 -4.78 13.32 -15.27
C SER A 107 -5.28 12.15 -14.42
N GLU A 108 -5.47 10.98 -15.04
CA GLU A 108 -5.72 9.75 -14.29
C GLU A 108 -4.50 9.41 -13.41
N MET A 109 -4.75 9.23 -12.11
CA MET A 109 -3.73 8.87 -11.13
C MET A 109 -4.12 7.54 -10.47
N PRO A 110 -3.16 6.65 -10.16
CA PRO A 110 -3.45 5.47 -9.36
C PRO A 110 -3.90 5.90 -7.96
N TRP A 111 -4.88 5.21 -7.42
CA TRP A 111 -5.31 5.41 -6.02
C TRP A 111 -5.24 4.11 -5.21
N ALA A 112 -5.10 2.97 -5.90
CA ALA A 112 -4.83 1.69 -5.29
C ALA A 112 -3.94 0.84 -6.19
N PHE A 113 -3.16 -0.06 -5.58
CA PHE A 113 -2.41 -1.11 -6.25
C PHE A 113 -2.78 -2.47 -5.65
N ARG A 114 -3.26 -3.39 -6.51
CA ARG A 114 -3.40 -4.80 -6.19
C ARG A 114 -2.11 -5.54 -6.48
N PHE A 115 -1.61 -6.27 -5.50
CA PHE A 115 -0.49 -7.20 -5.64
C PHE A 115 -1.03 -8.62 -5.66
N GLU A 116 -0.62 -9.40 -6.66
CA GLU A 116 -0.88 -10.84 -6.70
C GLU A 116 0.42 -11.59 -6.47
N PHE A 117 0.35 -12.61 -5.62
CA PHE A 117 1.50 -13.43 -5.23
C PHE A 117 1.41 -14.82 -5.85
N PHE A 118 2.55 -15.50 -5.94
CA PHE A 118 2.66 -16.82 -6.57
C PHE A 118 1.72 -17.87 -5.95
N ASN A 119 1.54 -17.84 -4.62
CA ASN A 119 0.57 -18.69 -3.92
C ASN A 119 -0.91 -18.32 -4.12
N ARG A 120 -1.22 -17.41 -5.05
CA ARG A 120 -2.56 -16.89 -5.38
C ARG A 120 -3.20 -16.06 -4.28
N SER A 121 -2.46 -15.70 -3.23
CA SER A 121 -2.87 -14.64 -2.33
C SER A 121 -2.76 -13.29 -3.04
N SER A 122 -3.51 -12.31 -2.52
CA SER A 122 -3.43 -10.93 -2.99
C SER A 122 -3.62 -9.99 -1.81
N LEU A 123 -3.07 -8.79 -1.95
CA LEU A 123 -3.32 -7.67 -1.06
C LEU A 123 -3.49 -6.41 -1.89
N VAL A 124 -4.15 -5.41 -1.32
CA VAL A 124 -4.29 -4.09 -1.91
C VAL A 124 -3.65 -3.06 -0.99
N VAL A 125 -2.92 -2.10 -1.56
CA VAL A 125 -2.58 -0.84 -0.89
C VAL A 125 -3.38 0.25 -1.58
N ALA A 126 -4.11 1.06 -0.83
CA ALA A 126 -4.95 2.12 -1.37
C ALA A 126 -4.84 3.39 -0.55
N LEU A 127 -5.15 4.54 -1.17
CA LEU A 127 -5.41 5.78 -0.45
C LEU A 127 -6.69 5.61 0.37
N GLY A 128 -6.66 6.03 1.63
CA GLY A 128 -7.81 5.94 2.52
C GLY A 128 -7.43 5.80 3.98
N GLU A 129 -8.46 5.92 4.81
CA GLU A 129 -8.45 5.64 6.23
C GLU A 129 -9.59 4.68 6.58
N ALA A 130 -9.48 3.99 7.69
CA ALA A 130 -10.57 3.20 8.23
C ALA A 130 -11.60 4.09 8.91
N GLU A 131 -12.85 3.99 8.45
CA GLU A 131 -13.99 4.64 9.10
C GLU A 131 -15.09 3.63 9.38
N GLY A 132 -15.41 3.44 10.67
CA GLY A 132 -16.46 2.51 11.11
C GLY A 132 -16.23 1.08 10.63
N ALA A 133 -17.13 0.57 9.78
CA ALA A 133 -17.07 -0.78 9.22
C ALA A 133 -16.44 -0.85 7.81
N GLY A 134 -16.04 0.27 7.22
CA GLY A 134 -15.49 0.34 5.86
C GLY A 134 -14.27 1.24 5.76
N PHE A 135 -14.01 1.76 4.58
CA PHE A 135 -12.92 2.71 4.34
C PHE A 135 -13.50 3.98 3.74
N THR A 136 -12.88 5.09 4.08
CA THR A 136 -13.17 6.40 3.51
C THR A 136 -11.94 6.87 2.75
N TYR A 137 -12.17 7.46 1.58
CA TYR A 137 -11.10 8.01 0.77
C TYR A 137 -10.43 9.18 1.48
N MET A 138 -9.11 9.09 1.60
CA MET A 138 -8.25 10.08 2.23
C MET A 138 -6.93 10.11 1.45
N PRO A 139 -6.55 11.24 0.82
CA PRO A 139 -5.41 11.30 -0.09
C PRO A 139 -4.03 11.32 0.61
N ASP A 140 -4.00 11.56 1.92
CA ASP A 140 -2.79 11.63 2.75
C ASP A 140 -2.69 10.49 3.78
N ALA A 141 -3.47 9.42 3.58
CA ALA A 141 -3.42 8.20 4.38
C ALA A 141 -3.44 6.95 3.48
N LEU A 142 -2.82 5.87 3.95
CA LEU A 142 -2.81 4.59 3.25
C LEU A 142 -3.53 3.53 4.07
N VAL A 143 -4.19 2.61 3.36
CA VAL A 143 -4.70 1.36 3.91
C VAL A 143 -4.11 0.17 3.18
N VAL A 144 -3.61 -0.80 3.94
CA VAL A 144 -3.23 -2.13 3.45
C VAL A 144 -4.38 -3.08 3.74
N ILE A 145 -4.99 -3.63 2.69
CA ILE A 145 -6.17 -4.48 2.76
C ILE A 145 -5.78 -5.90 2.37
N PHE A 146 -5.85 -6.82 3.34
CA PHE A 146 -5.51 -8.23 3.13
C PHE A 146 -6.74 -9.08 2.77
N ASP A 147 -7.94 -8.65 3.12
CA ASP A 147 -9.18 -9.33 2.73
C ASP A 147 -9.68 -8.88 1.36
N LYS A 148 -9.94 -9.85 0.49
CA LYS A 148 -10.40 -9.57 -0.88
C LYS A 148 -11.79 -8.93 -0.91
N ASN A 149 -12.71 -9.36 -0.05
CA ASN A 149 -14.08 -8.84 -0.08
C ASN A 149 -14.11 -7.38 0.38
N LEU A 150 -13.28 -7.03 1.36
CA LEU A 150 -13.05 -5.64 1.76
C LEU A 150 -12.51 -4.80 0.60
N ALA A 151 -11.47 -5.27 -0.09
CA ALA A 151 -10.89 -4.56 -1.22
C ALA A 151 -11.87 -4.40 -2.41
N VAL A 152 -12.74 -5.39 -2.64
CA VAL A 152 -13.80 -5.28 -3.67
C VAL A 152 -14.90 -4.31 -3.23
N GLY A 153 -15.20 -4.26 -1.93
CA GLY A 153 -16.20 -3.34 -1.37
C GLY A 153 -15.75 -1.89 -1.29
N TYR A 154 -14.43 -1.64 -1.26
CA TYR A 154 -13.89 -0.30 -1.21
C TYR A 154 -13.84 0.32 -2.61
N GLN A 155 -14.73 1.25 -2.89
CA GLN A 155 -14.79 2.00 -4.14
C GLN A 155 -14.99 3.48 -3.86
N ILE A 156 -14.23 4.32 -4.56
CA ILE A 156 -14.35 5.77 -4.46
C ILE A 156 -15.21 6.31 -5.62
N PRO A 157 -15.97 7.40 -5.41
CA PRO A 157 -16.81 7.97 -6.48
C PRO A 157 -16.03 8.39 -7.73
N ALA A 158 -14.76 8.77 -7.58
CA ALA A 158 -13.88 9.22 -8.64
C ALA A 158 -13.23 8.08 -9.46
N SER A 159 -13.52 6.82 -9.12
CA SER A 159 -12.98 5.65 -9.81
C SER A 159 -14.09 4.78 -10.41
N ALA A 160 -13.84 4.28 -11.61
CA ALA A 160 -14.74 3.34 -12.28
C ALA A 160 -14.70 1.93 -11.67
N THR A 161 -13.65 1.60 -10.91
CA THR A 161 -13.43 0.27 -10.31
C THR A 161 -13.22 0.38 -8.81
N SER A 162 -13.35 -0.74 -8.09
CA SER A 162 -12.98 -0.84 -6.68
C SER A 162 -11.46 -0.77 -6.49
N SER A 163 -10.98 -0.66 -5.25
CA SER A 163 -9.55 -0.72 -4.93
C SER A 163 -8.91 -2.04 -5.36
N TYR A 164 -9.71 -3.09 -5.57
CA TYR A 164 -9.25 -4.36 -6.13
C TYR A 164 -8.93 -4.33 -7.64
N GLY A 165 -9.30 -3.26 -8.37
CA GLY A 165 -9.09 -3.13 -9.81
C GLY A 165 -10.13 -3.82 -10.67
#